data_AF-A0A4Q6A4Q4-F1
#
_entry.id   AF-A0A4Q6A4Q4-F1
#
_cell.length_a   1.000
_cell.length_b   1.000
_cell.length_c   1.000
_cell.angle_alpha   90.00
_cell.angle_beta   90.00
_cell.angle_gamma   90.00
#
_symmetry.space_group_name_H-M   'P 1'
#
loop_
_entity.id
_entity.type
_entity.pdbx_description
1 polymer ?
#
loop_
_entity_poly.entity_id
_entity_poly.type
_entity_poly.pdbx_seq_one_letter_code
_entity_poly.pdbx_strand_id
1 'polypeptide(L)'
;MEKIVRILSIVLLFSSATNSAFAQDLSGIWRGYFITDNGDQYKYEVQLNQTGKTVLSGVTYSYLDTRFYGKAKFTGNYTKASNAALVQEIKTVELKMSGGSVACIMKCRLVYAKSGKEEFLEGAYSSIYEKSDEMFGVNRGGDCGGGRVFLRRVPTSDFYVEPFLRNKKTTTSPPKNET
;
A
#
# COMPACT_ATOMS: atom_id res chain seq x y z
N MET A 1 -29.38 -0.69 -57.99
CA MET A 1 -29.36 -1.00 -56.55
C MET A 1 -28.01 -1.61 -56.15
N GLU A 2 -26.90 -0.89 -56.35
CA GLU A 2 -25.54 -1.48 -56.17
C GLU A 2 -24.53 -0.51 -55.50
N LYS A 3 -24.92 0.73 -55.18
CA LYS A 3 -23.97 1.73 -54.66
C LYS A 3 -24.12 2.06 -53.17
N ILE A 4 -25.14 1.52 -52.50
CA ILE A 4 -25.44 1.87 -51.09
C ILE A 4 -24.81 0.87 -50.10
N VAL A 5 -24.43 -0.34 -50.54
CA VAL A 5 -23.89 -1.39 -49.66
C VAL A 5 -22.39 -1.22 -49.37
N ARG A 6 -21.64 -0.45 -50.17
CA ARG A 6 -20.18 -0.29 -50.00
C ARG A 6 -19.76 0.73 -48.94
N ILE A 7 -20.68 1.56 -48.44
CA ILE A 7 -20.34 2.61 -47.45
C ILE A 7 -20.56 2.10 -46.01
N LEU A 8 -21.30 1.01 -45.82
CA LEU A 8 -21.51 0.44 -44.48
C LEU A 8 -20.31 -0.34 -43.93
N SER A 9 -19.34 -0.72 -44.76
CA SER A 9 -18.20 -1.55 -44.33
C SER A 9 -16.96 -0.76 -43.89
N ILE A 10 -16.93 0.58 -44.06
CA ILE A 10 -15.74 1.40 -43.77
C ILE A 10 -15.82 2.08 -42.38
N VAL A 11 -16.98 2.10 -41.73
CA VAL A 11 -17.15 2.77 -40.42
C VAL A 11 -16.83 1.83 -39.22
N LEU A 12 -16.54 0.55 -39.47
CA LEU A 12 -16.35 -0.47 -38.42
C LEU A 12 -14.87 -0.74 -38.06
N LEU A 13 -13.97 0.19 -38.35
CA LEU A 13 -12.51 -0.01 -38.23
C LEU A 13 -11.78 0.99 -37.31
N PHE A 14 -12.49 1.78 -36.49
CA PHE A 14 -11.86 2.84 -35.69
C PHE A 14 -12.24 2.87 -34.21
N SER A 15 -12.33 1.71 -33.55
CA SER A 15 -12.50 1.68 -32.08
C SER A 15 -11.82 0.49 -31.41
N SER A 16 -10.68 0.05 -31.94
CA SER A 16 -9.73 -0.74 -31.14
C SER A 16 -8.87 0.25 -30.34
N ALA A 17 -9.49 1.03 -29.46
CA ALA A 17 -8.75 1.77 -28.45
C ALA A 17 -7.99 0.72 -27.63
N THR A 18 -6.69 0.60 -27.89
CA THR A 18 -5.78 -0.20 -27.08
C THR A 18 -5.80 0.43 -25.70
N ASN A 19 -6.66 -0.12 -24.83
CA ASN A 19 -6.56 0.09 -23.41
C ASN A 19 -5.20 -0.48 -23.00
N SER A 20 -4.18 0.37 -23.03
CA SER A 20 -2.96 0.16 -22.28
C SER A 20 -3.40 0.03 -20.83
N ALA A 21 -3.68 -1.21 -20.42
CA ALA A 21 -3.97 -1.54 -19.05
C ALA A 21 -2.66 -1.33 -18.29
N PHE A 22 -2.40 -0.07 -17.91
CA PHE A 22 -1.34 0.26 -16.97
C PHE A 22 -1.58 -0.64 -15.76
N ALA A 23 -0.65 -1.58 -15.55
CA ALA A 23 -0.64 -2.37 -14.34
C ALA A 23 -0.57 -1.38 -13.18
N GLN A 24 -1.46 -1.54 -12.20
CA GLN A 24 -1.50 -0.68 -11.02
C GLN A 24 -0.14 -0.80 -10.31
N ASP A 25 0.62 0.30 -10.23
CA ASP A 25 1.86 0.39 -9.46
C ASP A 25 1.58 1.12 -8.15
N LEU A 26 1.50 0.35 -7.07
CA LEU A 26 1.28 0.87 -5.72
C LEU A 26 2.57 1.41 -5.08
N SER A 27 3.75 1.30 -5.72
CA SER A 27 4.99 1.81 -5.15
C SER A 27 4.88 3.30 -4.80
N GLY A 28 5.22 3.67 -3.58
CA GLY A 28 5.21 5.07 -3.15
C GLY A 28 4.95 5.21 -1.66
N ILE A 29 4.65 6.44 -1.25
CA ILE A 29 4.34 6.78 0.13
C ILE A 29 2.83 6.94 0.24
N TRP A 30 2.25 6.17 1.15
CA TRP A 30 0.83 6.20 1.47
C TRP A 30 0.69 6.69 2.90
N ARG A 31 -0.05 7.77 3.12
CA ARG A 31 -0.15 8.39 4.44
C ARG A 31 -1.58 8.74 4.78
N GLY A 32 -1.92 8.59 6.05
CA GLY A 32 -3.21 8.89 6.63
C GLY A 32 -3.26 8.45 8.07
N TYR A 33 -4.24 7.62 8.43
CA TYR A 33 -4.46 7.20 9.81
C TYR A 33 -5.10 5.81 9.88
N PHE A 34 -5.03 5.22 11.07
CA PHE A 34 -5.92 4.13 11.44
C PHE A 34 -6.75 4.55 12.65
N ILE A 35 -7.96 4.00 12.75
CA ILE A 35 -8.87 4.16 13.87
C ILE A 35 -9.08 2.77 14.46
N THR A 36 -8.82 2.61 15.76
CA THR A 36 -9.06 1.36 16.48
C THR A 36 -10.56 1.11 16.61
N ASP A 37 -10.97 -0.13 16.87
CA ASP A 37 -12.38 -0.45 17.15
C ASP A 37 -12.92 0.30 18.39
N ASN A 38 -12.03 0.78 19.27
CA ASN A 38 -12.38 1.61 20.43
C ASN A 38 -12.46 3.11 20.10
N GLY A 39 -12.14 3.52 18.87
CA GLY A 39 -12.24 4.90 18.40
C GLY A 39 -10.96 5.73 18.51
N ASP A 40 -9.86 5.17 19.01
CA ASP A 40 -8.58 5.87 19.07
C ASP A 40 -7.99 6.03 17.66
N GLN A 41 -7.45 7.21 17.37
CA GLN A 41 -6.89 7.52 16.06
C GLN A 41 -5.39 7.76 16.13
N TYR A 42 -4.63 7.09 15.26
CA TYR A 42 -3.19 7.24 15.12
C TYR A 42 -2.82 7.53 13.68
N LYS A 43 -1.74 8.30 13.46
CA LYS A 43 -1.23 8.50 12.11
C LYS A 43 -0.56 7.22 11.63
N TYR A 44 -0.70 6.97 10.33
CA TYR A 44 -0.15 5.79 9.68
C TYR A 44 0.48 6.16 8.35
N GLU A 45 1.72 5.71 8.14
CA GLU A 45 2.43 5.85 6.86
C GLU A 45 2.94 4.49 6.41
N VAL A 46 2.76 4.18 5.12
CA VAL A 46 3.27 2.98 4.47
C VAL A 46 4.16 3.42 3.31
N GLN A 47 5.46 3.14 3.43
CA GLN A 47 6.40 3.28 2.34
C GLN A 47 6.47 1.94 1.60
N LEU A 48 5.73 1.86 0.51
CA LEU A 48 5.43 0.61 -0.20
C LEU A 48 6.30 0.48 -1.44
N ASN A 49 6.90 -0.69 -1.64
CA ASN A 49 7.49 -1.10 -2.90
C ASN A 49 6.72 -2.29 -3.47
N GLN A 50 6.25 -2.15 -4.70
CA GLN A 50 5.67 -3.22 -5.49
C GLN A 50 6.71 -3.78 -6.47
N THR A 51 7.00 -5.08 -6.34
CA THR A 51 7.87 -5.80 -7.26
C THR A 51 7.02 -6.68 -8.18
N GLY A 52 7.17 -6.50 -9.49
CA GLY A 52 6.30 -7.13 -10.47
C GLY A 52 4.85 -6.66 -10.34
N LYS A 53 3.90 -7.58 -10.57
CA LYS A 53 2.46 -7.24 -10.57
C LYS A 53 1.76 -7.42 -9.22
N THR A 54 2.38 -8.13 -8.28
CA THR A 54 1.67 -8.62 -7.10
C THR A 54 2.46 -8.50 -5.81
N VAL A 55 3.78 -8.60 -5.79
CA VAL A 55 4.53 -8.67 -4.53
C VAL A 55 4.67 -7.28 -3.92
N LEU A 56 4.30 -7.14 -2.64
CA LEU A 56 4.44 -5.90 -1.88
C LEU A 56 5.45 -6.10 -0.76
N SER A 57 6.24 -5.07 -0.50
CA SER A 57 7.22 -5.03 0.58
C SER A 57 7.44 -3.58 1.01
N GLY A 58 7.99 -3.38 2.20
CA GLY A 58 8.38 -2.04 2.62
C GLY A 58 8.38 -1.88 4.12
N VAL A 59 8.08 -0.66 4.56
CA VAL A 59 7.98 -0.30 5.98
C VAL A 59 6.69 0.46 6.26
N THR A 60 6.23 0.33 7.50
CA THR A 60 5.10 1.05 8.06
C THR A 60 5.57 1.90 9.23
N TYR A 61 4.84 2.97 9.51
CA TYR A 61 5.02 3.82 10.67
C TYR A 61 3.66 4.08 11.31
N SER A 62 3.53 3.75 12.59
CA SER A 62 2.39 4.07 13.45
C SER A 62 2.83 5.07 14.49
N TYR A 63 2.18 6.24 14.57
CA TYR A 63 2.73 7.37 15.32
C TYR A 63 1.69 8.39 15.78
N LEU A 64 2.00 9.06 16.88
CA LEU A 64 1.32 10.28 17.32
C LEU A 64 2.04 11.50 16.73
N ASP A 65 3.37 11.52 16.87
CA ASP A 65 4.27 12.48 16.25
C ASP A 65 5.59 11.78 15.81
N THR A 66 6.50 12.51 15.18
CA THR A 66 7.76 11.93 14.65
C THR A 66 8.81 11.62 15.73
N ARG A 67 8.54 11.95 17.00
CA ARG A 67 9.35 11.58 18.18
C ARG A 67 8.80 10.33 18.86
N PHE A 68 7.51 10.04 18.71
CA PHE A 68 6.82 8.87 19.26
C PHE A 68 6.20 7.99 18.17
N TYR A 69 6.93 6.95 17.75
CA TYR A 69 6.52 6.06 16.67
C TYR A 69 6.99 4.61 16.85
N GLY A 70 6.23 3.70 16.26
CA GLY A 70 6.67 2.35 15.93
C GLY A 70 6.90 2.23 14.42
N LYS A 71 8.02 1.64 14.02
CA LYS A 71 8.33 1.31 12.62
C LYS A 71 8.41 -0.19 12.46
N ALA A 72 7.67 -0.76 11.51
CA ALA A 72 7.72 -2.18 11.22
C ALA A 72 8.10 -2.44 9.75
N LYS A 73 8.72 -3.60 9.51
CA LYS A 73 8.86 -4.14 8.15
C LYS A 73 7.61 -4.93 7.81
N PHE A 74 7.18 -4.88 6.55
CA PHE A 74 6.05 -5.67 6.08
C PHE A 74 6.36 -6.45 4.80
N THR A 75 5.61 -7.53 4.62
CA THR A 75 5.46 -8.25 3.35
C THR A 75 3.98 -8.28 2.97
N GLY A 76 3.70 -8.53 1.70
CA GLY A 76 2.33 -8.45 1.22
C GLY A 76 2.14 -8.85 -0.22
N ASN A 77 0.89 -8.79 -0.64
CA ASN A 77 0.53 -9.00 -2.04
C ASN A 77 -0.62 -8.09 -2.47
N TYR A 78 -0.62 -7.68 -3.73
CA TYR A 78 -1.73 -7.03 -4.40
C TYR A 78 -2.48 -8.04 -5.26
N THR A 79 -3.79 -8.12 -5.06
CA THR A 79 -4.70 -8.98 -5.82
C THR A 79 -5.56 -8.12 -6.73
N LYS A 80 -5.27 -8.18 -8.04
CA LYS A 80 -5.98 -7.38 -9.06
C LYS A 80 -7.49 -7.66 -9.10
N ALA A 81 -7.92 -8.91 -8.91
CA ALA A 81 -9.33 -9.29 -8.96
C ALA A 81 -10.19 -8.61 -7.89
N SER A 82 -9.64 -8.42 -6.69
CA SER A 82 -10.31 -7.72 -5.58
C SER A 82 -9.85 -6.28 -5.42
N ASN A 83 -8.93 -5.82 -6.28
CA ASN A 83 -8.26 -4.53 -6.21
C ASN A 83 -7.73 -4.22 -4.79
N ALA A 84 -7.17 -5.24 -4.12
CA ALA A 84 -6.81 -5.16 -2.70
C ALA A 84 -5.34 -5.50 -2.45
N ALA A 85 -4.69 -4.69 -1.63
CA ALA A 85 -3.37 -4.91 -1.06
C ALA A 85 -3.50 -5.56 0.33
N LEU A 86 -2.82 -6.69 0.52
CA LEU A 86 -2.54 -7.24 1.83
C LEU A 86 -1.19 -6.69 2.29
N VAL A 87 -1.15 -5.97 3.40
CA VAL A 87 0.06 -5.44 4.04
C VAL A 87 0.17 -6.10 5.40
N GLN A 88 1.14 -7.00 5.58
CA GLN A 88 1.35 -7.74 6.81
C GLN A 88 2.70 -7.40 7.41
N GLU A 89 2.70 -6.67 8.51
CA GLU A 89 3.88 -6.41 9.30
C GLU A 89 4.43 -7.73 9.87
N ILE A 90 5.76 -7.87 9.82
CA ILE A 90 6.45 -9.10 10.19
C ILE A 90 7.37 -8.92 11.40
N LYS A 91 7.83 -7.69 11.65
CA LYS A 91 8.64 -7.34 12.81
C LYS A 91 8.75 -5.85 13.00
N THR A 92 8.84 -5.41 14.25
CA THR A 92 9.18 -4.03 14.57
C THR A 92 10.69 -3.85 14.46
N VAL A 93 11.11 -2.77 13.81
CA VAL A 93 12.53 -2.46 13.56
C VAL A 93 13.02 -1.23 14.30
N GLU A 94 12.10 -0.35 14.70
CA GLU A 94 12.39 0.80 15.55
C GLU A 94 11.17 1.10 16.41
N LEU A 95 11.38 1.31 17.71
CA LEU A 95 10.37 1.83 18.61
C LEU A 95 10.94 3.06 19.30
N LYS A 96 10.23 4.17 19.20
CA LYS A 96 10.41 5.34 20.05
C LYS A 96 9.10 5.55 20.80
N MET A 97 9.01 4.99 22.00
CA MET A 97 7.82 5.02 22.84
C MET A 97 8.25 5.28 24.29
N SER A 98 7.36 5.83 25.11
CA SER A 98 7.55 5.82 26.56
C SER A 98 7.60 4.38 27.08
N GLY A 99 8.37 4.12 28.14
CA GLY A 99 8.45 2.78 28.74
C GLY A 99 7.06 2.25 29.12
N GLY A 100 6.81 0.96 28.85
CA GLY A 100 5.57 0.27 29.21
C GLY A 100 4.54 0.08 28.08
N SER A 101 4.94 0.17 26.81
CA SER A 101 4.10 -0.22 25.67
C SER A 101 4.59 -1.54 25.06
N VAL A 102 3.66 -2.46 24.78
CA VAL A 102 3.97 -3.69 24.06
C VAL A 102 3.74 -3.48 22.56
N ALA A 103 4.74 -3.86 21.75
CA ALA A 103 4.66 -3.70 20.30
C ALA A 103 3.61 -4.63 19.69
N CYS A 104 2.74 -4.06 18.86
CA CYS A 104 1.78 -4.80 18.07
C CYS A 104 2.09 -4.64 16.59
N ILE A 105 1.96 -5.74 15.86
CA ILE A 105 2.16 -5.77 14.41
C ILE A 105 0.82 -5.97 13.71
N MET A 106 0.59 -5.18 12.65
CA MET A 106 -0.68 -5.09 11.94
C MET A 106 -0.70 -5.95 10.68
N LYS A 107 -1.87 -6.52 10.39
CA LYS A 107 -2.23 -7.12 9.11
C LYS A 107 -3.40 -6.34 8.52
N CYS A 108 -3.13 -5.58 7.46
CA CYS A 108 -4.09 -4.70 6.80
C CYS A 108 -4.55 -5.31 5.47
N ARG A 109 -5.87 -5.31 5.22
CA ARG A 109 -6.44 -5.62 3.91
C ARG A 109 -7.05 -4.35 3.33
N LEU A 110 -6.33 -3.71 2.41
CA LEU A 110 -6.62 -2.37 1.91
C LEU A 110 -7.11 -2.44 0.46
N VAL A 111 -8.29 -1.91 0.17
CA VAL A 111 -8.81 -1.76 -1.18
C VAL A 111 -8.24 -0.49 -1.79
N TYR A 112 -7.73 -0.60 -3.00
CA TYR A 112 -7.26 0.52 -3.78
C TYR A 112 -8.41 1.22 -4.49
N ALA A 113 -8.41 2.55 -4.48
CA ALA A 113 -9.31 3.36 -5.27
C ALA A 113 -8.57 4.55 -5.88
N LYS A 114 -9.04 5.03 -7.02
CA LYS A 114 -8.50 6.22 -7.68
C LYS A 114 -9.64 7.15 -8.09
N SER A 115 -9.53 8.42 -7.72
CA SER A 115 -10.46 9.48 -8.11
C SER A 115 -9.68 10.65 -8.68
N GLY A 116 -9.75 10.80 -10.00
CA GLY A 116 -8.94 11.78 -10.72
C GLY A 116 -7.44 11.53 -10.53
N LYS A 117 -6.78 12.47 -9.84
CA LYS A 117 -5.34 12.41 -9.52
C LYS A 117 -5.04 11.83 -8.14
N GLU A 118 -6.07 11.64 -7.31
CA GLU A 118 -5.93 11.12 -5.96
C GLU A 118 -6.07 9.60 -5.95
N GLU A 119 -5.23 8.94 -5.15
CA GLU A 119 -5.23 7.50 -4.97
C GLU A 119 -5.34 7.16 -3.49
N PHE A 120 -6.13 6.13 -3.18
CA PHE A 120 -6.51 5.74 -1.83
C PHE A 120 -6.23 4.25 -1.59
N LEU A 121 -5.88 3.92 -0.35
CA LEU A 121 -5.82 2.55 0.18
C LEU A 121 -6.59 2.53 1.50
N GLU A 122 -7.73 1.84 1.52
CA GLU A 122 -8.63 1.85 2.68
C GLU A 122 -9.13 0.45 3.03
N GLY A 123 -9.29 0.14 4.30
CA GLY A 123 -9.83 -1.15 4.69
C GLY A 123 -9.73 -1.45 6.16
N ALA A 124 -9.73 -2.73 6.50
CA ALA A 124 -9.63 -3.20 7.88
C ALA A 124 -8.20 -3.66 8.20
N TYR A 125 -7.85 -3.58 9.48
CA TYR A 125 -6.68 -4.24 10.02
C TYR A 125 -7.03 -5.07 11.25
N SER A 126 -6.20 -6.07 11.52
CA SER A 126 -6.11 -6.78 12.79
C SER A 126 -4.67 -6.73 13.26
N SER A 127 -4.42 -6.71 14.56
CA SER A 127 -3.07 -6.72 15.14
C SER A 127 -2.88 -7.84 16.14
N ILE A 128 -1.62 -8.25 16.28
CA ILE A 128 -1.19 -9.24 17.28
C ILE A 128 0.00 -8.69 18.05
N TYR A 129 0.17 -9.15 19.29
CA TYR A 129 1.39 -8.88 20.05
C TYR A 129 2.60 -9.52 19.37
N GLU A 130 3.64 -8.73 19.10
CA GLU A 130 4.87 -9.23 18.51
C GLU A 130 5.66 -10.12 19.49
N LYS A 131 5.60 -9.80 20.78
CA LYS A 131 6.34 -10.49 21.84
C LYS A 131 5.43 -10.79 23.01
N SER A 132 5.78 -11.81 23.78
CA SER A 132 5.18 -12.03 25.10
C SER A 132 5.80 -11.03 26.08
N ASP A 133 4.99 -10.56 27.02
CA ASP A 133 5.42 -9.73 28.13
C ASP A 133 4.61 -10.12 29.36
N GLU A 134 5.26 -10.75 30.32
CA GLU A 134 4.64 -11.25 31.55
C GLU A 134 4.14 -10.11 32.44
N MET A 135 4.81 -8.95 32.41
CA MET A 135 4.42 -7.78 33.21
C MET A 135 3.05 -7.25 32.77
N PHE A 136 2.77 -7.32 31.48
CA PHE A 136 1.49 -6.90 30.90
C PHE A 136 0.52 -8.06 30.65
N GLY A 137 0.90 -9.30 31.00
CA GLY A 137 0.05 -10.49 30.85
C GLY A 137 -0.27 -10.83 29.39
N VAL A 138 0.61 -10.48 28.44
CA VAL A 138 0.38 -10.68 27.00
C VAL A 138 1.27 -11.75 26.43
N ASN A 139 0.73 -12.49 25.46
CA ASN A 139 1.43 -13.56 24.76
C ASN A 139 1.66 -13.19 23.29
N ARG A 140 2.85 -13.52 22.76
CA ARG A 140 3.14 -13.39 21.33
C ARG A 140 2.05 -14.07 20.50
N GLY A 141 1.53 -13.35 19.52
CA GLY A 141 0.45 -13.83 18.65
C GLY A 141 -0.96 -13.70 19.24
N GLY A 142 -1.08 -13.29 20.51
CA GLY A 142 -2.35 -12.89 21.10
C GLY A 142 -2.92 -11.66 20.42
N ASP A 143 -4.25 -11.53 20.47
CA ASP A 143 -4.98 -10.41 19.87
C ASP A 143 -4.55 -9.07 20.49
N CYS A 144 -4.15 -8.13 19.63
CA CYS A 144 -3.85 -6.75 20.01
C CYS A 144 -4.82 -5.77 19.31
N GLY A 145 -6.05 -6.22 19.06
CA GLY A 145 -7.15 -5.41 18.55
C GLY A 145 -7.19 -5.29 17.03
N GLY A 146 -8.10 -4.44 16.56
CA GLY A 146 -8.34 -4.20 15.15
C GLY A 146 -8.91 -2.81 14.91
N GLY A 147 -9.30 -2.58 13.66
CA GLY A 147 -9.92 -1.34 13.26
C GLY A 147 -9.85 -1.09 11.77
N ARG A 148 -9.87 0.21 11.40
CA ARG A 148 -9.93 0.67 10.01
C ARG A 148 -8.72 1.53 9.67
N VAL A 149 -8.22 1.38 8.46
CA VAL A 149 -7.08 2.14 7.90
C VAL A 149 -7.58 2.99 6.73
N PHE A 150 -7.11 4.23 6.68
CA PHE A 150 -7.42 5.20 5.62
C PHE A 150 -6.13 5.87 5.17
N LEU A 151 -5.72 5.61 3.93
CA LEU A 151 -4.47 6.14 3.38
C LEU A 151 -4.70 6.81 2.03
N ARG A 152 -3.92 7.85 1.78
CA ARG A 152 -3.84 8.53 0.49
C ARG A 152 -2.40 8.51 0.00
N ARG A 153 -2.20 8.39 -1.31
CA ARG A 153 -0.86 8.53 -1.91
C ARG A 153 -0.37 9.97 -1.76
N VAL A 154 0.85 10.15 -1.28
CA VAL A 154 1.46 11.46 -1.06
C VAL A 154 2.89 11.50 -1.61
N PRO A 155 3.40 12.67 -2.03
CA PRO A 155 4.75 12.80 -2.58
C PRO A 155 5.84 12.88 -1.50
N THR A 156 5.46 13.13 -0.25
CA THR A 156 6.37 13.40 0.87
C THR A 156 6.14 12.42 2.02
N SER A 157 7.21 12.08 2.73
CA SER A 157 7.16 11.29 3.97
C SER A 157 7.34 12.20 5.18
N ASP A 158 6.73 11.83 6.31
CA ASP A 158 7.05 12.44 7.61
C ASP A 158 8.35 11.85 8.22
N PHE A 159 8.87 10.79 7.62
CA PHE A 159 10.06 10.05 8.03
C PHE A 159 11.12 10.03 6.93
N TYR A 160 12.24 9.36 7.20
CA TYR A 160 13.23 9.07 6.19
C TYR A 160 12.63 8.24 5.04
N VAL A 161 12.83 8.70 3.81
CA VAL A 161 12.39 7.97 2.62
C VAL A 161 13.32 6.79 2.36
N GLU A 162 12.78 5.59 2.42
CA GLU A 162 13.54 4.36 2.23
C GLU A 162 14.28 4.33 0.89
N PRO A 163 15.50 3.76 0.82
CA PRO A 163 16.30 3.72 -0.41
C PRO A 163 15.57 3.14 -1.62
N PHE A 164 14.69 2.15 -1.40
CA PHE A 164 13.95 1.50 -2.49
C PHE A 164 12.94 2.43 -3.17
N LEU A 165 12.53 3.54 -2.53
CA LEU A 165 11.68 4.55 -3.15
C LEU A 165 12.48 5.64 -3.87
N ARG A 166 13.72 5.88 -3.45
CA ARG A 166 14.58 6.95 -4.03
C ARG A 166 15.19 6.56 -5.38
N ASN A 167 15.45 5.27 -5.59
CA ASN A 167 16.21 4.77 -6.73
C ASN A 167 15.38 4.37 -7.95
N LYS A 168 14.06 4.62 -7.98
CA LYS A 168 13.16 4.19 -9.08
C LYS A 168 13.17 5.14 -10.31
N LYS A 169 14.26 5.89 -10.55
CA LYS A 169 14.42 6.69 -11.78
C LYS A 169 14.81 5.78 -12.96
N THR A 170 13.82 5.52 -13.82
CA THR A 170 13.95 5.28 -15.27
C THR A 170 14.70 4.03 -15.74
N THR A 171 14.04 2.86 -15.72
CA THR A 171 14.33 1.81 -16.70
C THR A 171 13.52 2.10 -17.97
N THR A 172 13.90 3.15 -18.71
CA THR A 172 13.60 3.20 -20.14
C THR A 172 14.55 2.21 -20.79
N SER A 173 14.03 1.09 -21.28
CA SER A 173 14.76 0.16 -22.12
C SER A 173 15.49 0.92 -23.24
N PRO A 174 16.76 0.59 -23.57
CA PRO A 174 17.45 1.20 -24.71
C PRO A 174 16.61 1.01 -25.98
N PRO A 175 16.64 1.97 -26.93
CA PRO A 175 16.01 1.75 -28.22
C PRO A 175 16.59 0.48 -28.84
N LYS A 176 15.73 -0.44 -29.29
CA LYS A 176 16.15 -1.50 -30.21
C LYS A 176 16.68 -0.79 -31.45
N ASN A 177 17.98 -0.88 -31.70
CA ASN A 177 18.50 -0.57 -33.02
C ASN A 177 17.94 -1.62 -33.98
N GLU A 178 17.13 -1.16 -34.93
CA GLU A 178 16.78 -1.92 -36.12
C GLU A 178 17.99 -1.91 -37.06
N THR A 179 18.45 -3.09 -37.42
CA THR A 179 19.34 -3.37 -38.57
C THR A 179 18.62 -4.33 -39.48
#